data_AF-K1TH18-F1
#
_entry.id   AF-K1TH18-F1
#
_cell.length_a   1.000
_cell.length_b   1.000
_cell.length_c   1.000
_cell.angle_alpha   90.00
_cell.angle_beta   90.00
_cell.angle_gamma   90.00
#
_symmetry.space_group_name_H-M   'P 1'
#
loop_
_entity.id
_entity.type
_entity.pdbx_description
1 polymer ?
#
loop_
_entity_poly.entity_id
_entity_poly.type
_entity_poly.pdbx_seq_one_letter_code
_entity_poly.pdbx_strand_id
1 'polypeptide(L)'
;MRLSQTGLGTIRVNNLDKNYPAQDILLQTNQLVQYGTGIYAYNNVPLRLRENVESVIKGVLDKYGCIEILLPTLQPAKLWEESGRLSKYIEEGVMLSVKTDKGDFVMAPTAEEAVTDFVRGRISSYKNLPVTLYQIGEKYRNEIRTRGYLLRGKHSQ
;
A
#
# COMPACT_ATOMS: atom_id res chain seq x y z
N MET A 1 25.92 -7.57 -4.07
CA MET A 1 25.02 -8.73 -4.23
C MET A 1 25.55 -9.56 -5.38
N ARG A 2 25.80 -10.87 -5.21
CA ARG A 2 26.20 -11.76 -6.31
C ARG A 2 24.94 -12.36 -6.94
N LEU A 3 24.80 -12.26 -8.26
CA LEU A 3 23.63 -12.78 -8.99
C LEU A 3 23.46 -14.31 -8.80
N SER A 4 24.55 -15.04 -8.64
CA SER A 4 24.50 -16.48 -8.38
C SER A 4 23.82 -16.86 -7.06
N GLN A 5 23.75 -15.94 -6.09
CA GLN A 5 23.12 -16.16 -4.78
C GLN A 5 21.65 -15.76 -4.75
N THR A 6 21.15 -15.07 -5.78
CA THR A 6 19.76 -14.60 -5.80
C THR A 6 18.79 -15.67 -6.33
N GLY A 7 19.29 -16.78 -6.87
CA GLY A 7 18.46 -17.87 -7.41
C GLY A 7 17.59 -17.43 -8.60
N LEU A 8 17.98 -16.36 -9.30
CA LEU A 8 17.18 -15.75 -10.36
C LEU A 8 17.50 -16.40 -11.70
N GLY A 9 16.50 -17.04 -12.30
CA GLY A 9 16.49 -17.37 -13.72
C GLY A 9 15.68 -16.33 -14.50
N THR A 10 15.92 -16.23 -15.80
CA THR A 10 15.04 -15.49 -16.71
C THR A 10 13.90 -16.38 -17.18
N ILE A 11 12.69 -15.83 -17.25
CA ILE A 11 11.53 -16.51 -17.80
C ILE A 11 11.11 -15.88 -19.14
N ARG A 12 10.62 -16.71 -20.07
CA ARG A 12 9.93 -16.22 -21.25
C ARG A 12 8.47 -15.97 -20.89
N VAL A 13 8.07 -14.70 -20.94
CA VAL A 13 6.68 -14.29 -20.73
C VAL A 13 6.02 -14.12 -22.09
N ASN A 14 4.93 -14.85 -22.33
CA ASN A 14 4.11 -14.70 -23.52
C ASN A 14 3.09 -13.57 -23.29
N ASN A 15 2.84 -12.72 -24.29
CA ASN A 15 1.93 -11.57 -24.24
C ASN A 15 2.38 -10.41 -23.34
N LEU A 16 3.49 -9.77 -23.71
CA LEU A 16 3.98 -8.54 -23.10
C LEU A 16 3.05 -7.34 -23.42
N ASP A 17 2.81 -6.46 -22.45
CA ASP A 17 2.01 -5.25 -22.66
C ASP A 17 2.92 -4.11 -23.11
N LYS A 18 2.86 -3.79 -24.40
CA LYS A 18 3.67 -2.73 -25.03
C LYS A 18 3.52 -1.35 -24.37
N ASN A 19 2.45 -1.10 -23.63
CA ASN A 19 2.26 0.16 -22.92
C ASN A 19 3.12 0.26 -21.64
N TYR A 20 3.64 -0.86 -21.13
CA TYR A 20 4.35 -0.93 -19.85
C TYR A 20 5.67 -1.74 -19.91
N PRO A 21 6.63 -1.32 -20.74
CA PRO A 21 7.85 -2.10 -21.03
C PRO A 21 8.73 -2.34 -19.79
N ALA A 22 8.72 -1.44 -18.81
CA ALA A 22 9.50 -1.62 -17.58
C ALA A 22 9.02 -2.83 -16.76
N GLN A 23 7.71 -3.07 -16.75
CA GLN A 23 7.10 -4.16 -15.99
C GLN A 23 7.31 -5.50 -16.69
N ASP A 24 7.25 -5.51 -18.03
CA ASP A 24 7.62 -6.66 -18.84
C ASP A 24 9.05 -7.15 -18.54
N ILE A 25 10.01 -6.22 -18.43
CA ILE A 25 11.39 -6.54 -18.07
C ILE A 25 11.47 -7.15 -16.67
N LEU A 26 10.75 -6.59 -15.70
CA LEU A 26 10.75 -7.09 -14.32
C LEU A 26 10.14 -8.49 -14.22
N LEU A 27 9.14 -8.82 -15.03
CA LEU A 27 8.59 -10.17 -15.12
C LEU A 27 9.58 -11.13 -15.77
N GLN A 28 10.15 -10.76 -16.93
CA GLN A 28 11.11 -11.59 -17.64
C GLN A 28 12.38 -11.91 -16.83
N THR A 29 12.80 -10.96 -16.00
CA THR A 29 13.96 -11.11 -15.10
C THR A 29 13.61 -11.75 -13.75
N ASN A 30 12.37 -12.21 -13.59
CA ASN A 30 11.85 -12.83 -12.37
C ASN A 30 12.00 -11.94 -11.11
N GLN A 31 11.99 -10.62 -11.31
CA GLN A 31 11.98 -9.61 -10.26
C GLN A 31 10.58 -9.33 -9.73
N LEU A 32 9.56 -9.56 -10.56
CA LEU A 32 8.16 -9.55 -10.18
C LEU A 32 7.55 -10.92 -10.48
N VAL A 33 6.78 -11.45 -9.52
CA VAL A 33 6.02 -12.70 -9.68
C VAL A 33 4.57 -12.42 -9.35
N GLN A 34 3.66 -12.72 -10.26
CA GLN A 34 2.24 -12.50 -10.05
C GLN A 34 1.61 -13.68 -9.28
N TYR A 35 0.99 -13.38 -8.13
CA TYR A 35 0.25 -14.37 -7.31
C TYR A 35 -1.25 -14.32 -7.57
N GLY A 36 -1.75 -13.20 -8.11
CA GLY A 36 -3.14 -13.01 -8.48
C GLY A 36 -3.32 -11.70 -9.25
N THR A 37 -4.54 -11.44 -9.72
CA THR A 37 -4.86 -10.20 -10.45
C THR A 37 -4.56 -8.96 -9.60
N GLY A 38 -3.50 -8.23 -9.96
CA GLY A 38 -3.03 -7.06 -9.23
C GLY A 38 -2.31 -7.34 -7.90
N ILE A 39 -1.81 -8.56 -7.70
CA ILE A 39 -1.05 -8.98 -6.52
C ILE A 39 0.29 -9.55 -6.98
N TYR A 40 1.38 -8.91 -6.59
CA TYR A 40 2.73 -9.24 -7.02
C TYR A 40 3.66 -9.43 -5.83
N ALA A 41 4.54 -10.42 -5.92
CA ALA A 41 5.71 -10.53 -5.06
C ALA A 41 6.90 -9.82 -5.70
N TYR A 42 7.68 -9.13 -4.87
CA TYR A 42 8.87 -8.41 -5.27
C TYR A 42 10.12 -9.19 -4.90
N ASN A 43 11.10 -9.19 -5.80
CA ASN A 43 12.43 -9.68 -5.52
C ASN A 43 13.37 -8.55 -5.05
N ASN A 44 14.65 -8.87 -4.82
CA ASN A 44 15.61 -7.98 -4.17
C ASN A 44 15.82 -6.64 -4.91
N VAL A 45 15.83 -6.62 -6.25
CA VAL A 45 16.10 -5.37 -6.99
C VAL A 45 14.96 -4.36 -6.80
N PRO A 46 13.68 -4.71 -7.04
CA PRO A 46 12.56 -3.82 -6.72
C PRO A 46 12.49 -3.42 -5.24
N LEU A 47 12.79 -4.34 -4.32
CA LEU A 47 12.78 -4.04 -2.88
C LEU A 47 13.82 -2.96 -2.51
N ARG A 48 15.04 -3.05 -3.05
CA ARG A 48 16.07 -2.01 -2.84
C ARG A 48 15.70 -0.69 -3.48
N LEU A 49 15.09 -0.72 -4.66
CA LEU A 49 14.60 0.49 -5.31
C LEU A 49 13.51 1.16 -4.46
N ARG A 50 12.58 0.38 -3.92
CA ARG A 50 11.55 0.84 -2.98
C ARG A 50 12.20 1.51 -1.77
N GLU A 51 13.14 0.84 -1.11
CA GLU A 51 13.87 1.39 0.05
C GLU A 51 14.56 2.73 -0.27
N ASN A 52 15.17 2.85 -1.45
CA ASN A 52 15.80 4.10 -1.89
C ASN A 52 14.76 5.22 -2.08
N VAL A 53 13.63 4.93 -2.72
CA VAL A 53 12.55 5.90 -2.93
C VAL A 53 11.95 6.33 -1.58
N GLU A 54 11.67 5.37 -0.69
CA GLU A 54 11.19 5.64 0.66
C GLU A 54 12.17 6.49 1.45
N SER A 55 13.47 6.20 1.37
CA SER A 55 14.51 6.99 2.03
C SER A 55 14.52 8.45 1.55
N VAL A 56 14.33 8.70 0.25
CA VAL A 56 14.22 10.06 -0.29
C VAL A 56 12.95 10.74 0.23
N ILE A 57 11.80 10.08 0.19
CA ILE A 57 10.53 10.63 0.68
C ILE A 57 10.64 11.00 2.16
N LYS A 58 11.12 10.06 2.99
CA LYS A 58 11.33 10.28 4.43
C LYS A 58 12.29 11.44 4.68
N GLY A 59 13.45 11.44 4.00
CA GLY A 59 14.44 12.51 4.15
C GLY A 59 13.89 13.90 3.80
N VAL A 60 12.99 13.99 2.80
CA VAL A 60 12.31 15.25 2.47
C VAL A 60 11.28 15.60 3.54
N LEU A 61 10.38 14.69 3.91
CA LEU A 61 9.30 14.96 4.87
C LEU A 61 9.84 15.31 6.26
N ASP A 62 10.86 14.61 6.73
CA ASP A 62 11.52 14.85 8.02
C ASP A 62 12.17 16.25 8.03
N LYS A 63 12.76 16.69 6.91
CA LYS A 63 13.30 18.05 6.75
C LYS A 63 12.23 19.13 6.88
N TYR A 64 10.98 18.82 6.52
CA TYR A 64 9.83 19.72 6.69
C TYR A 64 9.10 19.53 8.02
N GLY A 65 9.65 18.75 8.96
CA GLY A 65 9.06 18.55 10.30
C GLY A 65 7.82 17.65 10.31
N CYS A 66 7.60 16.87 9.25
CA CYS A 66 6.58 15.83 9.25
C CYS A 66 7.04 14.64 10.10
N ILE A 67 6.11 13.99 10.81
CA ILE A 67 6.42 12.86 11.69
C ILE A 67 5.91 11.57 11.08
N GLU A 68 6.81 10.60 10.89
CA GLU A 68 6.43 9.26 10.45
C GLU A 68 5.73 8.49 11.57
N ILE A 69 4.60 7.89 11.25
CA ILE A 69 3.85 6.96 12.08
C ILE A 69 3.52 5.71 11.26
N LEU A 70 3.09 4.64 11.93
CA LEU A 70 2.58 3.44 11.27
C LEU A 70 1.23 3.06 11.86
N LEU A 71 0.19 3.11 11.03
CA LEU A 71 -1.17 2.75 11.41
C LEU A 71 -1.50 1.35 10.89
N PRO A 72 -2.33 0.58 11.60
CA PRO A 72 -2.70 -0.76 11.18
C PRO A 72 -3.51 -0.72 9.87
N THR A 73 -3.16 -1.62 8.94
CA THR A 73 -3.89 -1.79 7.69
C THR A 73 -5.21 -2.54 7.90
N LEU A 74 -5.26 -3.44 8.87
CA LEU A 74 -6.50 -4.07 9.33
C LEU A 74 -7.17 -3.17 10.36
N GLN A 75 -8.35 -2.66 10.06
CA GLN A 75 -9.07 -1.70 10.90
C GLN A 75 -10.46 -2.22 11.28
N PRO A 76 -10.96 -1.95 12.50
CA PRO A 76 -12.34 -2.30 12.87
C PRO A 76 -13.34 -1.61 11.94
N ALA A 77 -14.37 -2.32 11.48
CA ALA A 77 -15.40 -1.75 10.61
C ALA A 77 -16.13 -0.57 11.28
N LYS A 78 -16.34 -0.64 12.61
CA LYS A 78 -16.95 0.43 13.41
C LYS A 78 -16.29 1.79 13.22
N LEU A 79 -14.96 1.82 13.07
CA LEU A 79 -14.22 3.07 12.85
C LEU A 79 -14.64 3.75 11.54
N TRP A 80 -14.94 2.95 10.52
CA TRP A 80 -15.41 3.41 9.21
C TRP A 80 -16.92 3.72 9.23
N GLU A 81 -17.70 3.07 10.08
CA GLU A 81 -19.11 3.41 10.34
C GLU A 81 -19.23 4.80 10.98
N GLU A 82 -18.39 5.12 11.97
CA GLU A 82 -18.34 6.44 12.61
C GLU A 82 -18.12 7.58 11.61
N SER A 83 -17.33 7.32 10.56
CA SER A 83 -17.08 8.29 9.49
C SER A 83 -18.20 8.37 8.43
N GLY A 84 -19.11 7.39 8.41
CA GLY A 84 -20.10 7.22 7.34
C GLY A 84 -19.55 6.73 6.00
N ARG A 85 -18.25 6.43 5.89
CA ARG A 85 -17.61 6.01 4.62
C ARG A 85 -17.74 4.52 4.36
N LEU A 86 -18.03 3.69 5.37
CA LEU A 86 -18.09 2.23 5.21
C LEU A 86 -19.05 1.80 4.09
N SER A 87 -20.30 2.27 4.13
CA SER A 87 -21.35 1.88 3.17
C SER A 87 -20.96 2.23 1.73
N LYS A 88 -20.48 3.45 1.51
CA LYS A 88 -20.03 3.92 0.20
C LYS A 88 -18.89 3.08 -0.36
N TYR A 89 -17.89 2.75 0.46
CA TYR A 89 -16.75 1.96 0.03
C TYR A 89 -17.10 0.50 -0.28
N ILE A 90 -18.11 -0.05 0.40
CA ILE A 90 -18.66 -1.37 0.11
C ILE A 90 -19.47 -1.34 -1.19
N GLU A 91 -20.32 -0.33 -1.39
CA GLU A 91 -21.14 -0.16 -2.59
C GLU A 91 -20.28 0.03 -3.85
N GLU A 92 -19.22 0.83 -3.75
CA GLU A 92 -18.23 1.02 -4.82
C GLU A 92 -17.36 -0.24 -5.06
N GLY A 93 -17.43 -1.23 -4.16
CA GLY A 93 -16.70 -2.49 -4.27
C GLY A 93 -15.19 -2.38 -4.04
N VAL A 94 -14.69 -1.23 -3.57
CA VAL A 94 -13.27 -0.92 -3.41
C VAL A 94 -12.71 -1.48 -2.11
N MET A 95 -13.53 -1.68 -1.09
CA MET A 95 -13.09 -2.16 0.22
C MET A 95 -13.13 -3.68 0.33
N LEU A 96 -12.06 -4.24 0.90
CA LEU A 96 -12.04 -5.64 1.29
C LEU A 96 -12.51 -5.76 2.74
N SER A 97 -13.59 -6.49 2.96
CA SER A 97 -14.11 -6.79 4.29
C SER A 97 -13.60 -8.14 4.79
N VAL A 98 -13.26 -8.21 6.06
CA VAL A 98 -12.81 -9.42 6.76
C VAL A 98 -13.79 -9.68 7.90
N LYS A 99 -14.63 -10.70 7.74
CA LYS A 99 -15.58 -11.13 8.77
C LYS A 99 -14.96 -12.22 9.62
N THR A 100 -14.95 -12.03 10.93
CA THR A 100 -14.44 -13.00 11.90
C THR A 100 -15.46 -13.24 13.01
N ASP A 101 -15.31 -14.34 13.74
CA ASP A 101 -16.05 -14.62 14.98
C ASP A 101 -15.83 -13.55 16.06
N LYS A 102 -14.71 -12.83 15.98
CA LYS A 102 -14.29 -11.80 16.94
C LYS A 102 -14.67 -10.37 16.53
N GLY A 103 -15.36 -10.21 15.39
CA GLY A 103 -15.83 -8.93 14.89
C GLY A 103 -15.57 -8.71 13.41
N ASP A 104 -16.10 -7.58 12.92
CA ASP A 104 -15.98 -7.14 11.55
C ASP A 104 -14.82 -6.17 11.37
N PHE A 105 -13.97 -6.47 10.40
CA PHE A 105 -12.80 -5.69 10.05
C PHE A 105 -12.79 -5.36 8.57
N VAL A 106 -11.98 -4.38 8.21
CA VAL A 106 -11.75 -3.98 6.82
C VAL A 106 -10.26 -3.82 6.58
N MET A 107 -9.82 -4.16 5.37
CA MET A 107 -8.48 -3.79 4.90
C MET A 107 -8.55 -2.37 4.38
N ALA A 108 -7.87 -1.47 5.07
CA ALA A 108 -8.01 -0.05 4.89
C ALA A 108 -7.42 0.41 3.53
N PRO A 109 -8.25 0.99 2.63
CA PRO A 109 -7.76 1.54 1.36
C PRO A 109 -7.03 2.89 1.52
N THR A 110 -7.19 3.52 2.68
CA THR A 110 -6.60 4.78 3.13
C THR A 110 -6.70 4.84 4.66
N ALA A 111 -6.18 5.88 5.30
CA ALA A 111 -6.01 5.92 6.75
C ALA A 111 -6.52 7.21 7.43
N GLU A 112 -7.45 7.95 6.82
CA GLU A 112 -7.97 9.18 7.44
C GLU A 112 -8.69 8.91 8.76
N GLU A 113 -9.49 7.86 8.84
CA GLU A 113 -10.20 7.47 10.05
C GLU A 113 -9.22 7.02 11.15
N ALA A 114 -8.25 6.19 10.77
CA ALA A 114 -7.24 5.68 11.70
C ALA A 114 -6.33 6.78 12.23
N VAL A 115 -5.89 7.74 11.41
CA VAL A 115 -5.08 8.85 11.90
C VAL A 115 -5.91 9.79 12.78
N THR A 116 -7.19 10.01 12.44
CA THR A 116 -8.09 10.85 13.23
C THR A 116 -8.33 10.25 14.60
N ASP A 117 -8.60 8.95 14.68
CA ASP A 117 -8.72 8.24 15.95
C ASP A 117 -7.38 8.17 16.69
N PHE A 118 -6.26 8.02 15.98
CA PHE A 118 -4.94 8.05 16.58
C PHE A 118 -4.63 9.41 17.22
N VAL A 119 -4.99 10.54 16.61
CA VAL A 119 -4.75 11.85 17.23
C VAL A 119 -5.84 12.26 18.22
N ARG A 120 -6.98 11.55 18.25
CA ARG A 120 -8.11 11.78 19.16
C ARG A 120 -7.59 11.79 20.61
N GLY A 121 -7.82 12.89 21.31
CA GLY A 121 -7.37 13.09 22.70
C GLY A 121 -5.88 13.40 22.88
N ARG A 122 -5.02 13.19 21.87
CA ARG A 122 -3.59 13.58 21.91
C ARG A 122 -3.40 15.06 21.58
N ILE A 123 -4.19 15.57 20.63
CA ILE A 123 -4.21 16.99 20.26
C ILE A 123 -5.46 17.64 20.88
N SER A 124 -5.31 18.11 22.12
CA SER A 124 -6.42 18.69 22.91
C SER A 124 -6.44 20.22 22.95
N SER A 125 -5.37 20.89 22.49
CA SER A 125 -5.25 22.34 22.49
C SER A 125 -4.72 22.85 21.16
N TYR A 126 -5.19 24.02 20.72
CA TYR A 126 -4.68 24.71 19.53
C TYR A 126 -3.17 24.97 19.60
N LYS A 127 -2.59 25.06 20.82
CA LYS A 127 -1.15 25.25 21.03
C LYS A 127 -0.30 24.06 20.57
N ASN A 128 -0.90 22.89 20.46
CA ASN A 128 -0.22 21.69 19.96
C ASN A 128 -0.20 21.64 18.43
N LEU A 129 -0.84 22.59 17.74
CA LEU A 129 -0.88 22.69 16.29
C LEU A 129 0.15 23.70 15.78
N PRO A 130 0.71 23.50 14.57
CA PRO A 130 0.38 22.44 13.60
C PRO A 130 1.07 21.10 13.88
N VAL A 131 0.42 20.00 13.46
CA VAL A 131 1.02 18.65 13.43
C VAL A 131 0.81 18.06 12.04
N THR A 132 1.88 17.51 11.46
CA THR A 132 1.82 16.80 10.17
C THR A 132 2.35 15.39 10.36
N LEU A 133 1.45 14.41 10.17
CA LEU A 133 1.75 12.98 10.32
C LEU A 133 1.73 12.33 8.94
N TYR A 134 2.61 11.37 8.70
CA TYR A 134 2.60 10.55 7.49
C TYR A 134 2.93 9.09 7.81
N GLN A 135 2.58 8.20 6.89
CA GLN A 135 3.02 6.81 6.94
C GLN A 135 3.40 6.34 5.54
N ILE A 136 4.36 5.44 5.47
CA ILE A 136 4.66 4.67 4.27
C ILE A 136 4.35 3.21 4.58
N GLY A 137 3.42 2.63 3.83
CA GLY A 137 3.03 1.26 4.06
C GLY A 137 1.83 0.84 3.22
N GLU A 138 1.66 -0.47 3.14
CA GLU A 138 0.79 -1.13 2.18
C GLU A 138 -0.67 -0.66 2.28
N LYS A 139 -1.33 -0.62 1.13
CA LYS A 139 -2.76 -0.33 1.00
C LYS A 139 -3.43 -1.36 0.11
N TYR A 140 -4.67 -1.68 0.46
CA TYR A 140 -5.46 -2.67 -0.26
C TYR A 140 -6.72 -2.02 -0.80
N ARG A 141 -6.92 -2.17 -2.11
CA ARG A 141 -8.11 -1.69 -2.82
C ARG A 141 -8.57 -2.81 -3.73
N ASN A 142 -9.82 -3.22 -3.61
CA ASN A 142 -10.41 -4.20 -4.52
C ASN A 142 -10.74 -3.54 -5.85
N GLU A 143 -9.69 -3.29 -6.63
CA GLU A 143 -9.81 -2.65 -7.92
C GLU A 143 -10.54 -3.57 -8.92
N ILE A 144 -11.59 -3.03 -9.54
CA ILE A 144 -12.44 -3.76 -10.52
C ILE A 144 -11.61 -4.12 -11.77
N ARG A 145 -10.68 -3.23 -12.17
CA ARG A 145 -9.76 -3.47 -13.29
C ARG A 145 -8.34 -3.04 -12.95
N THR A 146 -7.51 -4.01 -12.61
CA THR A 146 -6.06 -3.79 -12.45
C THR A 146 -5.42 -3.60 -13.83
N ARG A 147 -4.65 -2.52 -14.03
CA ARG A 147 -3.95 -2.21 -15.29
C ARG A 147 -2.54 -1.70 -15.00
N GLY A 148 -1.61 -1.97 -15.92
CA GLY A 148 -0.23 -1.49 -15.77
C GLY A 148 0.48 -2.06 -14.54
N TYR A 149 0.20 -3.33 -14.21
CA TYR A 149 0.84 -4.10 -13.15
C TYR A 149 0.86 -3.39 -11.79
N LEU A 150 1.98 -2.73 -11.46
CA LEU A 150 2.21 -2.01 -10.20
C LEU A 150 1.53 -0.62 -10.17
N LEU A 151 1.17 -0.07 -11.33
CA LEU A 151 0.57 1.26 -11.44
C LEU A 151 -0.89 1.27 -10.99
N ARG A 152 -1.60 0.15 -11.14
CA ARG A 152 -2.96 -0.03 -10.65
C ARG A 152 -3.18 -1.49 -10.23
N GLY A 153 -2.66 -1.83 -9.05
CA GLY A 153 -2.82 -3.13 -8.39
C GLY A 153 -3.94 -3.15 -7.34
N LYS A 154 -4.30 -4.35 -6.86
CA LYS A 154 -5.17 -4.49 -5.67
C LYS A 154 -4.40 -4.30 -4.37
N HIS A 155 -3.11 -4.54 -4.45
CA HIS A 155 -2.14 -4.33 -3.41
C HIS A 155 -1.09 -3.37 -3.96
N SER A 156 -0.94 -2.22 -3.30
CA SER A 156 0.10 -1.24 -3.59
C SER A 156 0.88 -0.98 -2.32
N GLN A 157 2.20 -1.13 -2.41
CA GLN A 157 3.14 -0.62 -1.41
C GLN A 157 3.56 0.80 -1.81
#